data_AF-A0AAV9WVY4-F1
#
_entry.id   AF-A0AAV9WVY4-F1
#
_cell.length_a   1.000
_cell.length_b   1.000
_cell.length_c   1.000
_cell.angle_alpha   90.00
_cell.angle_beta   90.00
_cell.angle_gamma   90.00
#
_symmetry.space_group_name_H-M   'P 1'
#
loop_
_entity.id
_entity.type
_entity.pdbx_description
1 polymer ?
#
loop_
_entity_poly.entity_id
_entity_poly.type
_entity_poly.pdbx_seq_one_letter_code
_entity_poly.pdbx_strand_id
1 'polypeptide(L)'
;MSYNSRFHPEILEPKTLEEAAFQSRKHVKLSTRVPDIRKMLGLALKPEDPKSMLMSLERRWRNLRKGVEKISIEFDFYDDSPKNQLEILQEFKKLEEIKWVSGELCSDNKRHPCRIQTEPESLLLWFIDNRRQTINHAHNVSMRNSQKGS
;
A
#
# COMPACT_ATOMS: atom_id res chain seq x y z
N MET A 1 15.97 21.53 14.96
CA MET A 1 14.50 21.68 15.09
C MET A 1 13.85 20.45 14.47
N SER A 2 13.03 19.73 15.22
CA SER A 2 12.28 18.56 14.71
C SER A 2 11.14 19.08 13.81
N TYR A 3 11.17 18.70 12.54
CA TYR A 3 10.27 19.19 11.49
C TYR A 3 8.96 18.39 11.56
N ASN A 4 7.83 19.07 11.82
CA ASN A 4 6.52 18.44 11.93
C ASN A 4 5.78 18.55 10.58
N SER A 5 5.94 17.52 9.74
CA SER A 5 5.35 17.35 8.40
C SER A 5 3.84 17.60 8.32
N ARG A 6 3.13 17.51 9.46
CA ARG A 6 1.70 17.82 9.56
C ARG A 6 1.30 19.25 9.17
N PHE A 7 2.24 20.22 9.19
CA PHE A 7 1.89 21.65 9.13
C PHE A 7 2.61 22.48 8.06
N HIS A 8 3.60 21.93 7.33
CA HIS A 8 4.31 22.64 6.26
C HIS A 8 4.66 21.70 5.09
N PRO A 9 3.77 21.51 4.11
CA PRO A 9 4.08 20.74 2.91
C PRO A 9 4.85 21.64 1.93
N GLU A 10 6.11 21.95 2.21
CA GLU A 10 6.93 22.64 1.21
C GLU A 10 7.33 21.67 0.09
N ILE A 11 6.63 21.89 -1.02
CA ILE A 11 6.79 21.40 -2.40
C ILE A 11 5.92 20.18 -2.71
N LEU A 12 4.66 20.51 -3.04
CA LEU A 12 3.65 19.64 -3.65
C LEU A 12 3.91 19.38 -5.15
N GLU A 13 4.87 20.08 -5.75
CA GLU A 13 5.21 19.94 -7.17
C GLU A 13 6.37 18.95 -7.37
N PRO A 14 6.28 18.06 -8.36
CA PRO A 14 7.36 17.12 -8.67
C PRO A 14 8.63 17.86 -9.12
N LYS A 15 9.78 17.51 -8.52
CA LYS A 15 11.10 18.06 -8.83
C LYS A 15 11.89 17.23 -9.83
N THR A 16 11.51 15.96 -9.99
CA THR A 16 12.20 15.02 -10.89
C THR A 16 11.23 14.49 -11.95
N LEU A 17 11.79 13.98 -13.05
CA LEU A 17 10.99 13.32 -14.09
C LEU A 17 10.28 12.07 -13.54
N GLU A 18 10.89 11.37 -12.59
CA GLU A 18 10.29 10.20 -11.94
C GLU A 18 9.08 10.61 -11.08
N GLU A 19 9.20 11.68 -10.30
CA GLU A 19 8.10 12.24 -9.51
C GLU A 19 6.96 12.70 -10.41
N ALA A 20 7.26 13.40 -11.51
CA ALA A 20 6.26 13.86 -12.47
C ALA A 20 5.58 12.69 -13.20
N ALA A 21 6.35 11.67 -13.59
CA ALA A 21 5.83 10.45 -14.19
C ALA A 21 4.94 9.67 -13.21
N PHE A 22 5.27 9.65 -11.91
CA PHE A 22 4.45 9.02 -10.90
C PHE A 22 3.15 9.78 -10.66
N GLN A 23 3.21 11.10 -10.48
CA GLN A 23 2.01 11.93 -10.23
C GLN A 23 1.04 11.99 -11.42
N SER A 24 1.53 11.82 -12.64
CA SER A 24 0.67 11.77 -13.83
C SER A 24 -0.06 10.43 -14.00
N ARG A 25 0.27 9.39 -13.22
CA ARG A 25 -0.41 8.10 -13.29
C ARG A 25 -1.82 8.17 -12.72
N LYS A 26 -2.70 7.37 -13.31
CA LYS A 26 -4.04 7.17 -12.77
C LYS A 26 -3.99 6.20 -11.59
N HIS A 27 -4.33 6.69 -10.40
CA HIS A 27 -4.39 5.86 -9.20
C HIS A 27 -5.78 5.27 -8.98
N VAL A 28 -5.81 4.17 -8.22
CA VAL A 28 -7.06 3.53 -7.80
C VAL A 28 -7.75 4.40 -6.74
N LYS A 29 -9.05 4.66 -6.94
CA LYS A 29 -9.85 5.48 -6.02
C LYS A 29 -9.88 4.85 -4.62
N LEU A 30 -9.71 5.66 -3.57
CA LEU A 30 -9.80 5.21 -2.18
C LEU A 30 -11.11 4.47 -1.84
N SER A 31 -12.23 4.87 -2.48
CA SER A 31 -13.53 4.22 -2.32
C SER A 31 -13.61 2.80 -2.89
N THR A 32 -12.57 2.33 -3.58
CA THR A 32 -12.51 0.96 -4.13
C THR A 32 -12.52 -0.05 -2.99
N ARG A 33 -13.37 -1.08 -3.11
CA ARG A 33 -13.56 -2.06 -2.04
C ARG A 33 -12.38 -3.03 -1.99
N VAL A 34 -12.07 -3.50 -0.78
CA VAL A 34 -10.99 -4.47 -0.53
C VAL A 34 -11.05 -5.72 -1.44
N PRO A 35 -12.22 -6.34 -1.70
CA PRO A 35 -12.27 -7.48 -2.62
C PRO A 35 -11.80 -7.15 -4.05
N ASP A 36 -12.06 -5.94 -4.53
CA ASP A 36 -11.67 -5.52 -5.87
C ASP A 36 -10.17 -5.20 -5.92
N ILE A 37 -9.62 -4.57 -4.88
CA ILE A 37 -8.17 -4.40 -4.72
C ILE A 37 -7.45 -5.75 -4.69
N ARG A 38 -7.99 -6.73 -3.97
CA ARG A 38 -7.43 -8.10 -3.94
C ARG A 38 -7.45 -8.76 -5.31
N LYS A 39 -8.50 -8.54 -6.11
CA LYS A 39 -8.55 -9.01 -7.50
C LYS A 39 -7.50 -8.32 -8.37
N MET A 40 -7.39 -6.99 -8.31
CA MET A 40 -6.39 -6.22 -9.04
C MET A 40 -4.96 -6.66 -8.70
N LEU A 41 -4.69 -6.98 -7.43
CA LEU A 41 -3.41 -7.52 -6.95
C LEU A 41 -3.15 -8.98 -7.34
N GLY A 42 -4.13 -9.72 -7.86
CA GLY A 42 -3.98 -11.16 -8.08
C GLY A 42 -3.98 -12.00 -6.79
N LEU A 43 -4.45 -11.43 -5.67
CA LEU A 43 -4.59 -12.07 -4.35
C LEU A 43 -6.02 -12.54 -4.05
N ALA A 44 -6.83 -12.65 -5.10
CA ALA A 44 -8.11 -13.35 -5.11
C ALA A 44 -8.01 -14.62 -5.97
N LEU A 45 -8.86 -15.60 -5.69
CA LEU A 45 -9.01 -16.77 -6.56
C LEU A 45 -9.53 -16.33 -7.92
N LYS A 46 -8.87 -16.80 -8.98
CA LYS A 46 -9.34 -16.75 -10.36
C LYS A 46 -10.11 -18.05 -10.69
N PRO A 47 -10.97 -18.06 -11.72
CA PRO A 47 -11.73 -19.25 -12.11
C PRO A 47 -10.87 -20.49 -12.37
N GLU A 48 -9.66 -20.30 -12.91
CA GLU A 48 -8.67 -21.33 -13.22
C GLU A 48 -7.84 -21.79 -12.02
N ASP A 49 -7.90 -21.08 -10.89
CA ASP A 49 -7.11 -21.46 -9.72
C ASP A 49 -7.73 -22.66 -9.00
N PRO A 50 -6.91 -23.63 -8.55
CA PRO A 50 -7.40 -24.67 -7.66
C PRO A 50 -7.84 -24.06 -6.33
N LYS A 51 -8.98 -24.54 -5.78
CA LYS A 51 -9.52 -24.07 -4.49
C LYS A 51 -8.52 -24.13 -3.34
N SER A 52 -7.55 -25.06 -3.39
CA SER A 52 -6.47 -25.18 -2.41
C SER A 52 -5.58 -23.93 -2.31
N MET A 53 -5.54 -23.08 -3.33
CA MET A 53 -4.78 -21.82 -3.29
C MET A 53 -5.37 -20.77 -2.35
N LEU A 54 -6.66 -20.88 -1.97
CA LEU A 54 -7.34 -19.87 -1.16
C LEU A 54 -6.56 -19.50 0.10
N MET A 55 -6.16 -20.50 0.87
CA MET A 55 -5.40 -20.31 2.12
C MET A 55 -4.06 -19.62 1.89
N SER A 56 -3.38 -19.96 0.78
CA SER A 56 -2.11 -19.33 0.41
C SER A 56 -2.30 -17.86 0.04
N LEU A 57 -3.32 -17.54 -0.76
CA LEU A 57 -3.65 -16.18 -1.17
C LEU A 57 -4.10 -15.31 0.01
N GLU A 58 -4.85 -15.86 0.96
CA GLU A 58 -5.23 -15.17 2.20
C GLU A 58 -4.03 -14.89 3.10
N ARG A 59 -3.12 -15.86 3.24
CA ARG A 59 -1.87 -15.67 3.96
C ARG A 59 -1.03 -14.56 3.34
N ARG A 60 -0.89 -14.55 2.01
CA ARG A 60 -0.18 -13.48 1.28
C ARG A 60 -0.87 -12.13 1.48
N TRP A 61 -2.19 -12.05 1.38
CA TRP A 61 -2.91 -10.80 1.69
C TRP A 61 -2.64 -10.30 3.11
N ARG A 62 -2.59 -11.20 4.10
CA ARG A 62 -2.26 -10.85 5.49
C ARG A 62 -0.82 -10.33 5.61
N ASN A 63 0.15 -10.99 4.96
CA ASN A 63 1.55 -10.57 4.97
C ASN A 63 1.74 -9.23 4.28
N LEU A 64 1.10 -9.01 3.13
CA LEU A 64 1.14 -7.73 2.42
C LEU A 64 0.68 -6.58 3.32
N ARG A 65 -0.44 -6.76 4.04
CA ARG A 65 -0.92 -5.75 5.00
C ARG A 65 0.07 -5.48 6.13
N LYS A 66 0.73 -6.52 6.65
CA LYS A 66 1.80 -6.37 7.66
C LYS A 66 3.03 -5.65 7.07
N GLY A 67 3.38 -5.92 5.82
CA GLY A 67 4.45 -5.22 5.11
C GLY A 67 4.15 -3.72 4.98
N VAL A 68 2.95 -3.38 4.50
CA VAL A 68 2.50 -1.98 4.41
C VAL A 68 2.48 -1.30 5.79
N GLU A 69 2.05 -2.00 6.83
CA GLU A 69 2.09 -1.48 8.20
C GLU A 69 3.52 -1.16 8.64
N LYS A 70 4.49 -2.02 8.36
CA LYS A 70 5.91 -1.75 8.66
C LYS A 70 6.43 -0.54 7.91
N ILE A 71 6.13 -0.43 6.60
CA ILE A 71 6.51 0.75 5.81
C ILE A 71 5.91 2.02 6.43
N SER A 72 4.68 1.97 6.94
CA SER A 72 4.05 3.12 7.62
C SER A 72 4.66 3.52 8.97
N ILE A 73 5.54 2.68 9.55
CA ILE A 73 6.32 3.01 10.74
C ILE A 73 7.62 3.72 10.34
N GLU A 74 8.21 3.31 9.21
CA GLU A 74 9.48 3.82 8.71
C GLU A 74 9.32 5.13 7.93
N PHE A 75 8.21 5.28 7.19
CA PHE A 75 7.89 6.43 6.38
C PHE A 75 6.67 7.15 6.93
N ASP A 76 6.71 8.49 6.91
CA ASP A 76 5.55 9.27 7.29
C ASP A 76 4.49 9.20 6.20
N PHE A 77 3.49 8.36 6.43
CA PHE A 77 2.37 8.26 5.51
C PHE A 77 1.58 9.55 5.45
N TYR A 78 1.72 10.56 6.31
CA TYR A 78 1.01 11.85 6.18
C TYR A 78 1.77 12.88 5.32
N ASP A 79 3.02 12.59 4.95
CA ASP A 79 3.77 13.39 3.99
C ASP A 79 3.34 13.01 2.56
N ASP A 80 2.59 13.91 1.91
CA ASP A 80 2.10 13.76 0.54
C ASP A 80 3.10 14.21 -0.53
N SER A 81 4.34 14.51 -0.17
CA SER A 81 5.35 14.89 -1.16
C SER A 81 5.58 13.78 -2.19
N PRO A 82 5.75 14.11 -3.49
CA PRO A 82 6.04 13.13 -4.54
C PRO A 82 7.25 12.25 -4.21
N LYS A 83 8.28 12.86 -3.58
CA LYS A 83 9.48 12.17 -3.11
C LYS A 83 9.16 11.07 -2.10
N ASN A 84 8.42 11.38 -1.03
CA ASN A 84 8.06 10.39 -0.01
C ASN A 84 7.21 9.26 -0.62
N GLN A 85 6.26 9.59 -1.51
CA GLN A 85 5.45 8.58 -2.19
C GLN A 85 6.30 7.64 -3.07
N LEU A 86 7.34 8.14 -3.74
CA LEU A 86 8.29 7.31 -4.48
C LEU A 86 9.14 6.43 -3.57
N GLU A 87 9.61 6.95 -2.43
CA GLU A 87 10.37 6.15 -1.46
C GLU A 87 9.51 5.01 -0.89
N ILE A 88 8.25 5.30 -0.54
CA ILE A 88 7.28 4.27 -0.12
C ILE A 88 7.04 3.28 -1.26
N LEU A 89 6.93 3.73 -2.51
CA LEU A 89 6.77 2.85 -3.67
C LEU A 89 7.93 1.85 -3.79
N GLN A 90 9.17 2.33 -3.62
CA GLN A 90 10.37 1.50 -3.71
C GLN A 90 10.37 0.42 -2.64
N GLU A 91 10.01 0.74 -1.40
CA GLU A 91 9.86 -0.25 -0.33
C GLU A 91 8.67 -1.19 -0.56
N PHE A 92 7.56 -0.67 -1.07
CA PHE A 92 6.39 -1.47 -1.40
C PHE A 92 6.69 -2.54 -2.45
N LYS A 93 7.45 -2.19 -3.49
CA LYS A 93 7.92 -3.14 -4.53
C LYS A 93 8.88 -4.20 -3.98
N LYS A 94 9.60 -3.92 -2.89
CA LYS A 94 10.49 -4.90 -2.24
C LYS A 94 9.73 -5.97 -1.47
N LEU A 95 8.46 -5.75 -1.11
CA LEU A 95 7.64 -6.73 -0.40
C LEU A 95 7.51 -8.01 -1.21
N GLU A 96 7.75 -9.15 -0.54
CA GLU A 96 7.77 -10.46 -1.17
C GLU A 96 6.44 -10.81 -1.84
N GLU A 97 5.33 -10.36 -1.27
CA GLU A 97 4.01 -10.53 -1.85
C GLU A 97 3.83 -9.75 -3.16
N ILE A 98 4.42 -8.55 -3.27
CA ILE A 98 4.37 -7.76 -4.50
C ILE A 98 5.23 -8.42 -5.58
N LYS A 99 6.46 -8.81 -5.25
CA LYS A 99 7.32 -9.59 -6.16
C LYS A 99 6.62 -10.85 -6.66
N TRP A 100 5.96 -11.57 -5.76
CA TRP A 100 5.23 -12.79 -6.09
C TRP A 100 4.09 -12.55 -7.08
N VAL A 101 3.24 -11.54 -6.85
CA VAL A 101 2.12 -11.27 -7.76
C VAL A 101 2.55 -10.62 -9.08
N SER A 102 3.67 -9.92 -9.11
CA SER A 102 4.27 -9.35 -10.32
C SER A 102 5.05 -10.37 -11.15
N GLY A 103 5.31 -11.56 -10.61
CA GLY A 103 6.13 -12.59 -11.26
C GLY A 103 7.64 -12.28 -11.27
N GLU A 104 8.08 -11.43 -10.36
CA GLU A 104 9.49 -11.14 -10.14
C GLU A 104 10.18 -12.31 -9.41
N LEU A 105 11.51 -12.23 -9.29
CA LEU A 105 12.29 -13.22 -8.55
C LEU A 105 12.03 -13.05 -7.04
N CYS A 106 11.46 -14.09 -6.43
CA CYS A 106 11.23 -14.16 -5.00
C CYS A 106 12.48 -14.61 -4.22
N SER A 107 12.44 -14.43 -2.91
CA SER A 107 13.49 -14.87 -1.95
C SER A 107 13.73 -16.39 -1.97
N ASP A 108 12.76 -17.18 -2.45
CA ASP A 108 12.90 -18.62 -2.68
C ASP A 108 13.63 -18.97 -3.99
N ASN A 109 14.23 -17.97 -4.66
CA ASN A 109 14.86 -18.06 -5.98
C ASN A 109 13.93 -18.57 -7.09
N LYS A 110 12.61 -18.45 -6.92
CA LYS A 110 11.62 -18.83 -7.94
C LYS A 110 10.94 -17.60 -8.52
N ARG A 111 10.62 -17.69 -9.81
CA ARG A 111 9.69 -16.79 -10.47
C ARG A 111 8.33 -17.45 -10.47
N HIS A 112 7.32 -16.71 -10.01
CA HIS A 112 5.95 -17.17 -9.98
C HIS A 112 5.19 -16.59 -11.18
N PRO A 113 4.09 -17.21 -11.64
CA PRO A 113 3.29 -16.62 -12.71
C PRO A 113 2.81 -15.21 -12.31
N CYS A 114 2.90 -14.25 -13.22
CA CYS A 114 2.35 -12.92 -13.00
C CYS A 114 0.83 -13.01 -12.85
N ARG A 115 0.31 -12.40 -11.78
CA ARG A 115 -1.12 -12.43 -11.41
C ARG A 115 -1.74 -11.05 -11.31
N ILE A 116 -0.92 -10.02 -11.08
CA ILE A 116 -1.35 -8.63 -10.95
C ILE A 116 -1.96 -8.15 -12.27
N GLN A 117 -3.06 -7.39 -12.17
CA GLN A 117 -3.80 -6.87 -13.33
C GLN A 117 -3.53 -5.39 -13.58
N THR A 118 -2.74 -4.76 -12.71
CA THR A 118 -2.44 -3.34 -12.72
C THR A 118 -1.02 -3.13 -12.21
N GLU A 119 -0.40 -2.02 -12.59
CA GLU A 119 0.92 -1.65 -12.07
C GLU A 119 0.85 -1.40 -10.55
N PRO A 120 1.80 -1.93 -9.74
CA PRO A 120 1.85 -1.69 -8.29
C PRO A 120 1.76 -0.20 -7.90
N GLU A 121 2.33 0.67 -8.72
CA GLU A 121 2.28 2.14 -8.60
C GLU A 121 0.86 2.68 -8.52
N SER A 122 -0.06 2.09 -9.28
CA SER A 122 -1.45 2.53 -9.36
C SER A 122 -2.20 2.23 -8.06
N LEU A 123 -1.73 1.25 -7.28
CA LEU A 123 -2.35 0.78 -6.04
C LEU A 123 -1.73 1.40 -4.79
N LEU A 124 -0.53 1.97 -4.88
CA LEU A 124 0.19 2.48 -3.72
C LEU A 124 -0.63 3.51 -2.93
N LEU A 125 -1.17 4.52 -3.60
CA LEU A 125 -1.95 5.56 -2.94
C LEU A 125 -3.17 5.00 -2.22
N TRP A 126 -3.79 3.95 -2.78
CA TRP A 126 -4.89 3.26 -2.10
C TRP A 126 -4.45 2.66 -0.77
N PHE A 127 -3.27 2.04 -0.70
CA PHE A 127 -2.73 1.49 0.55
C PHE A 127 -2.38 2.59 1.56
N ILE A 128 -1.74 3.67 1.10
CA ILE A 128 -1.39 4.82 1.94
C ILE A 128 -2.66 5.42 2.56
N ASP A 129 -3.63 5.77 1.73
CA ASP A 129 -4.87 6.41 2.16
C ASP A 129 -5.73 5.50 3.04
N ASN A 130 -5.80 4.20 2.72
CA ASN A 130 -6.52 3.24 3.54
C ASN A 130 -5.88 3.08 4.94
N ARG A 131 -4.54 3.11 5.01
CA ARG A 131 -3.81 3.09 6.28
C ARG A 131 -4.06 4.37 7.09
N ARG A 132 -4.00 5.55 6.47
CA ARG A 132 -4.33 6.84 7.11
C ARG A 132 -5.73 6.81 7.73
N GLN A 133 -6.74 6.36 6.97
CA GLN A 133 -8.11 6.25 7.47
C GLN A 133 -8.23 5.30 8.66
N THR A 134 -7.53 4.17 8.61
CA THR A 134 -7.53 3.18 9.71
C THR A 134 -6.94 3.76 10.99
N ILE A 135 -5.80 4.46 10.90
CA ILE A 135 -5.15 5.10 12.05
C ILE A 135 -6.04 6.21 12.62
N ASN A 136 -6.57 7.09 11.76
CA ASN A 136 -7.47 8.18 12.18
C ASN A 136 -8.73 7.63 12.88
N HIS A 137 -9.30 6.55 12.35
CA HIS A 137 -10.45 5.90 12.97
C HIS A 137 -10.10 5.32 14.36
N ALA A 138 -9.00 4.58 14.48
CA ALA A 138 -8.55 4.01 15.75
C ALA A 138 -8.29 5.10 16.82
N HIS A 139 -7.65 6.21 16.42
CA HIS A 139 -7.42 7.36 17.27
C HIS A 139 -8.75 7.98 17.76
N ASN A 140 -9.70 8.21 16.84
CA ASN A 140 -11.00 8.79 17.18
C ASN A 140 -11.82 7.90 18.13
N VAL A 141 -11.76 6.57 17.95
CA VAL A 141 -12.38 5.61 18.87
C VAL A 141 -11.73 5.68 20.25
N SER A 142 -10.39 5.72 20.31
CA SER A 142 -9.66 5.81 21.59
C SER A 142 -9.99 7.10 22.34
N MET A 143 -10.00 8.25 21.66
CA MET A 143 -10.33 9.55 22.28
C MET A 143 -11.75 9.57 22.87
N ARG A 144 -12.73 8.98 22.17
CA ARG A 144 -14.12 8.87 22.67
C ARG A 144 -14.24 7.99 23.92
N ASN A 145 -13.43 6.93 24.01
CA ASN A 145 -13.44 6.04 25.17
C ASN A 145 -12.79 6.70 26.39
N SER A 146 -11.73 7.49 26.20
CA SER A 146 -11.11 8.27 27.27
C SER A 146 -12.04 9.35 27.84
N GLN A 147 -12.87 9.98 26.99
CA GLN A 147 -13.86 10.99 27.42
C GLN A 147 -15.09 10.42 28.14
N LYS A 148 -15.40 9.13 27.97
CA LYS A 148 -16.51 8.45 28.68
C LYS A 148 -16.09 7.81 30.00
N GLY A 149 -14.78 7.76 30.29
CA GLY A 149 -14.20 7.19 31.50
C GLY A 149 -13.64 8.22 32.48
N SER A 150 -13.87 9.52 32.23
CA SER A 150 -13.66 10.63 33.17
C SER A 150 -15.01 11.18 33.60
#